data_AF-A0A3N5RL86-F1
#
_entry.id   AF-A0A3N5RL86-F1
#
_cell.length_a   1.000
_cell.length_b   1.000
_cell.length_c   1.000
_cell.angle_alpha   90.00
_cell.angle_beta   90.00
_cell.angle_gamma   90.00
#
_symmetry.space_group_name_H-M   'P 1'
#
loop_
_entity.id
_entity.type
_entity.pdbx_description
1 polymer ?
#
loop_
_entity_poly.entity_id
_entity_poly.type
_entity_poly.pdbx_seq_one_letter_code
_entity_poly.pdbx_strand_id
1 'polypeptide(L)'
;MAMHTCYTQGINSSASEISRLLVAAVINEKFRKLLLTQPEKALAAGFNGERFRIPTDQRKLILEIKAKTLEEFASEIEIKQERFVA
;
A
#
# COMPACT_ATOMS: atom_id res chain seq x y z
N MET A 1 28.58 -13.65 2.81
CA MET A 1 28.50 -12.43 1.99
C MET A 1 27.08 -12.33 1.43
N ALA A 2 26.46 -11.15 1.58
CA ALA A 2 25.18 -10.74 1.00
C ALA A 2 24.00 -11.74 1.17
N MET A 3 23.27 -11.75 2.30
CA MET A 3 22.01 -10.98 2.42
C MET A 3 21.38 -10.66 1.06
N HIS A 4 20.69 -11.64 0.48
CA HIS A 4 19.58 -11.35 -0.40
C HIS A 4 18.39 -12.12 0.16
N THR A 5 17.72 -11.47 1.12
CA THR A 5 16.35 -11.77 1.51
C THR A 5 15.49 -11.59 0.26
N CYS A 6 15.54 -12.55 -0.66
CA CYS A 6 14.52 -12.75 -1.69
C CYS A 6 13.31 -13.36 -0.96
N TYR A 7 12.68 -12.57 -0.09
CA TYR A 7 11.36 -12.90 0.40
C TYR A 7 10.38 -12.47 -0.69
N THR A 8 10.30 -13.27 -1.75
CA THR A 8 9.23 -13.16 -2.75
C THR A 8 8.12 -14.16 -2.41
N GLN A 9 7.69 -14.16 -1.15
CA GLN A 9 6.48 -14.89 -0.75
C GLN A 9 5.31 -13.91 -0.79
N GLY A 10 4.40 -14.11 -1.74
CA GLY A 10 3.30 -13.17 -1.94
C GLY A 10 2.17 -13.65 -2.84
N ILE A 11 1.84 -14.94 -2.81
CA ILE A 11 0.53 -15.43 -3.27
C ILE A 11 -0.49 -15.09 -2.17
N ASN A 12 -0.76 -13.80 -1.98
CA ASN A 12 -1.88 -13.25 -1.23
C ASN A 12 -2.33 -12.02 -2.02
N SER A 13 -3.40 -12.18 -2.80
CA SER A 13 -3.87 -11.18 -3.79
C SER A 13 -4.11 -9.78 -3.20
N SER A 14 -4.27 -9.65 -1.89
CA SER A 14 -4.46 -8.38 -1.19
C SER A 14 -3.16 -7.75 -0.68
N ALA A 15 -2.17 -8.57 -0.29
CA ALA A 15 -0.87 -8.08 0.17
C ALA A 15 -0.02 -7.59 -1.02
N SER A 16 -0.12 -8.29 -2.16
CA SER A 16 0.62 -7.92 -3.37
C SER A 16 0.18 -6.59 -3.98
N GLU A 17 -1.10 -6.24 -3.87
CA GLU A 17 -1.62 -4.93 -4.31
C GLU A 17 -1.13 -3.79 -3.42
N ILE A 18 -1.03 -4.00 -2.10
CA ILE A 18 -0.43 -3.03 -1.18
C ILE A 18 1.06 -2.89 -1.46
N SER A 19 1.80 -3.98 -1.62
CA SER A 19 3.22 -3.90 -1.99
C SER A 19 3.42 -3.15 -3.31
N ARG A 20 2.57 -3.39 -4.32
CA ARG A 20 2.60 -2.60 -5.57
C ARG A 20 2.27 -1.14 -5.35
N LEU A 21 1.27 -0.83 -4.53
CA LEU A 21 0.91 0.55 -4.17
C LEU A 21 2.07 1.25 -3.46
N LEU A 22 2.73 0.57 -2.53
CA LEU A 22 3.90 1.05 -1.81
C LEU A 22 5.06 1.28 -2.79
N VAL A 23 5.38 0.30 -3.63
CA VAL A 23 6.43 0.44 -4.67
C VAL A 23 6.12 1.61 -5.60
N ALA A 24 4.88 1.76 -6.06
CA ALA A 24 4.44 2.89 -6.87
C ALA A 24 4.65 4.24 -6.16
N ALA A 25 4.40 4.30 -4.85
CA ALA A 25 4.67 5.47 -4.02
C ALA A 25 6.16 5.68 -3.73
N VAL A 26 6.99 4.63 -3.68
CA VAL A 26 8.46 4.75 -3.58
C VAL A 26 9.03 5.35 -4.86
N ILE A 27 8.65 4.81 -6.03
CA ILE A 27 9.23 5.21 -7.32
C ILE A 27 8.69 6.55 -7.83
N ASN A 28 7.52 6.99 -7.34
CA ASN A 28 6.88 8.22 -7.79
C ASN A 28 6.50 9.11 -6.60
N GLU A 29 7.33 10.11 -6.34
CA GLU A 29 7.12 11.09 -5.28
C GLU A 29 5.83 11.92 -5.45
N LYS A 30 5.36 12.14 -6.68
CA LYS A 30 4.09 12.85 -6.94
C LYS A 30 2.92 11.98 -6.51
N PHE A 31 2.98 10.69 -6.84
CA PHE A 31 2.01 9.70 -6.38
C PHE A 31 2.06 9.56 -4.85
N ARG A 32 3.25 9.54 -4.24
CA ARG A 32 3.42 9.56 -2.77
C ARG A 32 2.72 10.74 -2.13
N LYS A 33 2.99 11.97 -2.61
CA LYS A 33 2.34 13.18 -2.09
C LYS A 33 0.83 13.12 -2.29
N LEU A 34 0.37 12.60 -3.43
CA LEU A 34 -1.05 12.42 -3.70
C LEU A 34 -1.69 11.40 -2.74
N LEU A 35 -1.04 10.27 -2.49
CA LEU A 35 -1.47 9.22 -1.57
C LEU A 35 -1.56 9.75 -0.13
N LEU A 36 -0.57 10.55 0.30
CA LEU A 36 -0.53 11.15 1.65
C LEU A 36 -1.54 12.29 1.84
N THR A 37 -1.85 13.03 0.76
CA THR A 37 -2.79 14.17 0.84
C THR A 37 -4.23 13.73 0.62
N GLN A 38 -4.46 12.84 -0.36
CA GLN A 38 -5.77 12.35 -0.80
C GLN A 38 -5.67 10.87 -1.23
N PRO A 39 -5.66 9.94 -0.26
CA PRO A 39 -5.52 8.51 -0.56
C PRO A 39 -6.66 7.97 -1.43
N GLU A 40 -7.89 8.49 -1.32
CA GLU A 40 -9.02 8.14 -2.21
C GLU A 40 -8.70 8.44 -3.66
N LYS A 41 -8.17 9.64 -3.94
CA LYS A 41 -7.85 10.04 -5.32
C LYS A 41 -6.68 9.25 -5.86
N ALA A 42 -5.67 8.94 -5.06
CA ALA A 42 -4.56 8.09 -5.50
C ALA A 42 -5.04 6.66 -5.85
N LEU A 43 -5.92 6.08 -5.02
CA LEU A 43 -6.52 4.77 -5.27
C LEU A 43 -7.46 4.77 -6.49
N ALA A 44 -8.23 5.85 -6.69
CA ALA A 44 -9.17 5.98 -7.80
C ALA A 44 -8.48 6.32 -9.13
N ALA A 45 -7.46 7.18 -9.10
CA ALA A 45 -6.64 7.53 -10.27
C ALA A 45 -5.83 6.33 -10.76
N GLY A 46 -5.42 5.46 -9.84
CA GLY A 46 -4.53 4.35 -10.17
C GLY A 46 -3.11 4.82 -10.47
N PHE A 47 -2.26 3.87 -10.84
CA PHE A 47 -0.87 4.11 -11.21
C PHE A 47 -0.64 3.59 -12.63
N ASN A 48 -0.08 4.43 -13.50
CA ASN A 48 0.25 4.08 -14.88
C ASN A 48 -0.95 3.60 -15.75
N GLY A 49 -2.16 4.08 -15.43
CA GLY A 49 -3.39 3.68 -16.12
C GLY A 49 -4.05 2.41 -15.56
N GLU A 50 -3.39 1.74 -14.60
CA GLU A 50 -3.94 0.59 -13.90
C GLU A 50 -4.46 0.98 -12.52
N ARG A 51 -5.66 0.49 -12.17
CA ARG A 51 -6.24 0.71 -10.85
C ARG A 51 -5.84 -0.44 -9.94
N PHE A 52 -5.36 -0.11 -8.74
CA PHE A 52 -5.12 -1.10 -7.70
C PHE A 52 -6.44 -1.76 -7.33
N ARG A 53 -6.48 -3.08 -7.40
CA ARG A 53 -7.68 -3.90 -7.11
C ARG A 53 -7.78 -4.17 -5.62
N ILE A 54 -7.62 -3.12 -4.82
CA ILE A 54 -7.69 -3.18 -3.37
C ILE A 54 -9.17 -3.28 -2.96
N PRO A 55 -9.57 -4.33 -2.20
CA PRO A 55 -10.92 -4.49 -1.70
C PRO A 55 -11.36 -3.29 -0.85
N THR A 56 -12.66 -3.02 -0.85
CA THR A 56 -13.24 -1.83 -0.21
C THR A 56 -12.91 -1.76 1.29
N ASP A 57 -12.82 -2.89 1.99
CA ASP A 57 -12.41 -2.96 3.39
C ASP A 57 -10.98 -2.45 3.60
N GLN A 58 -10.03 -2.91 2.78
CA GLN A 58 -8.66 -2.40 2.82
C GLN A 58 -8.57 -0.95 2.38
N ARG A 59 -9.38 -0.51 1.41
CA ARG A 59 -9.47 0.90 1.06
C ARG A 59 -9.89 1.72 2.27
N LYS A 60 -10.94 1.34 2.99
CA LYS A 60 -11.34 2.05 4.21
C LYS A 60 -10.21 2.10 5.24
N LEU A 61 -9.49 0.98 5.46
CA LEU A 61 -8.31 0.97 6.32
C LEU A 61 -7.26 1.99 5.85
N ILE A 62 -6.92 2.00 4.57
CA ILE A 62 -5.99 2.97 3.95
C ILE A 62 -6.47 4.42 4.12
N LEU A 63 -7.78 4.67 4.02
CA LEU A 63 -8.37 6.00 4.19
C LEU A 63 -8.38 6.45 5.66
N GLU A 64 -8.52 5.50 6.58
CA GLU A 64 -8.37 5.74 8.02
C GLU A 64 -6.91 5.96 8.44
N ILE A 65 -5.96 5.36 7.71
CA ILE A 65 -4.53 5.51 7.95
C ILE A 65 -4.07 6.87 7.42
N LYS A 66 -3.86 7.81 8.34
CA LYS A 66 -3.29 9.14 8.05
C LYS A 66 -1.79 9.15 8.33
N ALA A 67 -1.04 8.41 7.52
CA ALA A 67 0.40 8.43 7.59
C ALA A 67 0.97 9.73 6.98
N LYS A 68 2.08 10.23 7.52
CA LYS A 68 2.81 11.37 6.95
C LYS A 68 3.94 10.91 6.02
N THR A 69 4.39 9.67 6.19
CA THR A 69 5.44 9.05 5.40
C THR A 69 4.98 7.70 4.86
N LEU A 70 5.67 7.22 3.83
CA LEU A 70 5.39 5.92 3.25
C LEU A 70 5.71 4.77 4.21
N GLU A 71 6.70 4.96 5.07
CA GLU A 71 7.10 3.99 6.09
C GLU A 71 5.98 3.80 7.12
N GLU A 72 5.47 4.90 7.67
CA GLU A 72 4.30 4.84 8.57
C GLU A 72 3.10 4.24 7.86
N PHE A 73 2.89 4.56 6.59
CA PHE A 73 1.78 4.01 5.81
C PHE A 73 1.89 2.49 5.64
N ALA A 74 3.09 1.98 5.34
CA ALA A 74 3.35 0.54 5.21
C ALA A 74 3.14 -0.18 6.54
N SER A 75 3.71 0.33 7.63
CA SER A 75 3.58 -0.25 8.96
C SER A 75 2.14 -0.24 9.46
N GLU A 76 1.40 0.87 9.31
CA GLU A 76 0.01 0.95 9.74
C GLU A 76 -0.88 -0.04 8.99
N ILE A 77 -0.63 -0.28 7.69
CA ILE A 77 -1.38 -1.29 6.93
C ILE A 77 -1.09 -2.70 7.46
N GLU A 78 0.18 -3.02 7.73
CA GLU A 78 0.58 -4.31 8.29
C GLU A 78 -0.09 -4.55 9.66
N ILE A 79 -0.04 -3.54 10.54
CA ILE A 79 -0.65 -3.58 11.88
C ILE A 79 -2.17 -3.70 11.80
N LYS A 80 -2.84 -3.00 10.87
CA LYS A 80 -4.31 -3.08 10.72
C LYS A 80 -4.79 -4.37 10.05
N GLN A 81 -3.95 -5.03 9.26
CA GLN A 81 -4.27 -6.29 8.57
C GLN A 81 -4.20 -7.51 9.51
N GLU A 82 -3.32 -7.50 10.50
CA GLU A 82 -3.12 -8.61 11.45
C GLU A 82 -4.36 -8.87 12.35
N ARG A 83 -5.26 -7.90 12.49
CA ARG A 83 -6.44 -8.00 13.36
C ARG A 83 -7.56 -8.90 12.84
N PHE A 84 -7.38 -9.59 11.71
CA PHE A 84 -8.35 -10.53 11.13
C PHE A 84 -7.97 -12.01 11.20
N VAL A 85 -6.87 -12.38 11.86
CA VAL A 85 -6.62 -13.77 12.28
C VAL A 85 -7.04 -13.91 13.75
N ALA A 86 -8.30 -14.30 13.96
CA ALA A 86 -8.83 -14.82 15.21
C ALA A 86 -9.79 -15.96 14.90
#